data_AF-A0A2E7BHR1-F1
#
_entry.id   AF-A0A2E7BHR1-F1
#
_cell.length_a   1.000
_cell.length_b   1.000
_cell.length_c   1.000
_cell.angle_alpha   90.00
_cell.angle_beta   90.00
_cell.angle_gamma   90.00
#
_symmetry.space_group_name_H-M   'P 1'
#
loop_
_entity.id
_entity.type
_entity.pdbx_description
1 polymer ?
#
loop_
_entity_poly.entity_id
_entity_poly.type
_entity_poly.pdbx_seq_one_letter_code
_entity_poly.pdbx_strand_id
1 'polypeptide(L)'
;MQVVHRAGYTQPEIHETKWDLYVILEGSGTVLIGSERINWVEGLPVEDQRPELSGATEFPVAKGDIVQVPARSWHQVTVPDAASITYALINVFED
;
A
#
# COMPACT_ATOMS: atom_id res chain seq x y z
N MET A 1 -2.41 8.67 13.39
CA MET A 1 -2.60 7.20 13.32
C MET A 1 -4.01 6.93 12.85
N GLN A 2 -4.18 5.97 11.94
CA GLN A 2 -5.46 5.48 11.47
C GLN A 2 -5.48 3.95 11.58
N VAL A 3 -6.65 3.35 11.79
CA VAL A 3 -6.84 1.90 11.62
C VAL A 3 -7.52 1.70 10.29
N VAL A 4 -6.88 0.95 9.40
CA VAL A 4 -7.32 0.76 8.02
C VAL A 4 -7.64 -0.71 7.82
N HIS A 5 -8.83 -0.98 7.26
CA HIS A 5 -9.22 -2.29 6.77
C HIS A 5 -9.16 -2.28 5.24
N ARG A 6 -8.44 -3.21 4.64
CA ARG A 6 -8.36 -3.39 3.19
C ARG A 6 -8.88 -4.78 2.79
N ALA A 7 -9.70 -4.79 1.75
CA ALA A 7 -10.19 -5.97 1.05
C ALA A 7 -10.26 -5.67 -0.45
N GLY A 8 -9.87 -6.62 -1.29
CA GLY A 8 -9.84 -6.44 -2.74
C GLY A 8 -8.77 -5.45 -3.21
N TYR A 9 -8.99 -4.89 -4.40
CA TYR A 9 -8.04 -3.98 -5.05
C TYR A 9 -7.91 -2.66 -4.29
N THR A 10 -6.66 -2.22 -4.10
CA THR A 10 -6.34 -0.85 -3.69
C THR A 10 -5.40 -0.22 -4.70
N GLN A 11 -5.46 1.10 -4.87
CA GLN A 11 -4.56 1.78 -5.82
C GLN A 11 -3.14 1.93 -5.24
N PRO A 12 -2.09 1.77 -6.06
CA PRO A 12 -0.75 2.23 -5.71
C PRO A 12 -0.72 3.71 -5.36
N GLU A 13 0.01 4.05 -4.29
CA GLU A 13 0.16 5.41 -3.79
C GLU A 13 1.63 5.79 -3.57
N ILE A 14 1.90 7.10 -3.52
CA ILE A 14 3.22 7.69 -3.25
C ILE A 14 3.02 8.97 -2.44
N HIS A 15 3.96 9.27 -1.55
CA HIS A 15 3.91 10.47 -0.72
C HIS A 15 5.25 11.20 -0.75
N GLU A 16 5.21 12.52 -0.87
CA GLU A 16 6.43 13.32 -1.04
C GLU A 16 7.24 13.46 0.26
N THR A 17 6.58 13.72 1.39
CA THR A 17 7.25 14.05 2.67
C THR A 17 6.80 13.17 3.83
N LYS A 18 6.17 12.04 3.53
CA LYS A 18 5.53 11.17 4.53
C LYS A 18 6.02 9.73 4.35
N TRP A 19 6.50 9.16 5.44
CA TRP A 19 6.75 7.75 5.60
C TRP A 19 5.51 7.07 6.17
N ASP A 20 5.21 5.89 5.66
CA ASP A 20 4.11 5.06 6.14
C ASP A 20 4.66 3.87 6.92
N LEU A 21 4.18 3.70 8.15
CA LEU A 21 4.49 2.55 8.99
C LEU A 21 3.21 1.73 9.17
N TYR A 22 3.20 0.53 8.60
CA TYR A 22 2.15 -0.46 8.75
C TYR A 22 2.44 -1.34 9.95
N VAL A 23 1.50 -1.43 10.89
CA VAL A 23 1.51 -2.44 11.95
C VAL A 23 0.33 -3.36 11.74
N ILE A 24 0.58 -4.61 11.34
CA ILE A 24 -0.48 -5.54 10.96
C ILE A 24 -1.19 -6.08 12.21
N LEU A 25 -2.48 -5.80 12.32
CA LEU A 25 -3.30 -6.14 13.47
C LEU A 25 -4.04 -7.47 13.29
N GLU A 26 -4.49 -7.77 12.06
CA GLU A 26 -5.27 -8.96 11.72
C GLU A 26 -5.15 -9.26 10.22
N GLY A 27 -5.24 -10.54 9.84
CA GLY A 27 -5.18 -10.98 8.44
C GLY A 27 -3.76 -11.09 7.89
N SER A 28 -3.67 -11.20 6.56
CA SER A 28 -2.41 -11.27 5.81
C SER A 28 -2.55 -10.66 4.42
N GLY A 29 -1.43 -10.34 3.81
CA GLY A 29 -1.35 -9.74 2.48
C GLY A 29 0.10 -9.55 2.05
N THR A 30 0.31 -8.71 1.04
CA THR A 30 1.64 -8.34 0.58
C THR A 30 1.73 -6.82 0.52
N VAL A 31 2.77 -6.26 1.13
CA VAL A 31 3.15 -4.86 0.91
C VAL A 31 4.12 -4.82 -0.27
N LEU A 32 3.75 -4.14 -1.34
CA LEU A 32 4.59 -3.87 -2.50
C LEU A 32 5.29 -2.54 -2.29
N ILE A 33 6.60 -2.46 -2.47
CA ILE A 33 7.38 -1.23 -2.29
C ILE A 33 8.34 -1.00 -3.47
N GLY A 34 8.37 0.26 -3.92
CA GLY A 34 9.27 0.78 -4.94
C GLY A 34 8.71 0.70 -6.36
N SER A 35 9.62 0.97 -7.29
CA SER A 35 9.44 0.77 -8.74
C SER A 35 8.48 1.77 -9.40
N GLU A 36 7.77 1.39 -10.47
CA GLU A 36 7.00 2.31 -11.30
C GLU A 36 5.51 1.96 -11.31
N ARG A 37 4.66 3.00 -11.22
CA ARG A 37 3.22 2.87 -11.45
C ARG A 37 2.93 2.86 -12.94
N ILE A 38 2.35 1.77 -13.43
CA ILE A 38 1.94 1.59 -14.82
C ILE A 38 0.42 1.61 -14.98
N ASN A 39 -0.05 1.63 -16.22
CA ASN A 39 -1.47 1.53 -16.60
C ASN A 39 -2.37 2.67 -16.07
N TRP A 40 -1.80 3.83 -15.78
CA TRP A 40 -2.58 5.05 -15.56
C TRP A 40 -3.10 5.59 -16.89
N VAL A 41 -4.42 5.83 -16.99
CA VAL A 41 -5.05 6.35 -18.21
C VAL A 41 -5.37 7.82 -18.05
N GLU A 42 -4.75 8.69 -18.85
CA GLU A 42 -5.04 10.12 -18.82
C GLU A 42 -6.51 10.40 -19.19
N GLY A 43 -7.19 11.21 -18.37
CA GLY A 43 -8.60 11.57 -18.57
C GLY A 43 -9.64 10.57 -18.04
N LEU A 44 -9.24 9.38 -17.59
CA LEU A 44 -10.16 8.42 -16.95
C LEU A 44 -10.43 8.82 -15.49
N PRO A 45 -11.69 8.77 -15.00
CA PRO A 45 -12.04 9.06 -13.61
C PRO A 45 -11.25 8.20 -12.62
N VAL A 46 -10.88 8.75 -11.46
CA VAL A 46 -10.01 8.09 -10.48
C VAL A 46 -10.61 6.79 -9.96
N GLU A 47 -11.93 6.74 -9.80
CA GLU A 47 -12.70 5.56 -9.39
C GLU A 47 -12.65 4.41 -10.40
N ASP A 48 -12.41 4.73 -11.68
CA ASP A 48 -12.30 3.77 -12.78
C ASP A 48 -10.84 3.37 -13.06
N GLN A 49 -9.88 4.09 -12.49
CA GLN A 49 -8.45 3.76 -12.60
C GLN A 49 -8.13 2.42 -11.93
N ARG A 50 -7.34 1.60 -12.60
CA ARG A 50 -6.77 0.34 -12.08
C ARG A 50 -5.26 0.22 -12.36
N PRO A 51 -4.44 1.20 -11.94
CA PRO A 51 -2.98 1.13 -12.10
C PRO A 51 -2.36 0.01 -11.25
N GLU A 52 -1.17 -0.41 -11.65
CA GLU A 52 -0.40 -1.47 -11.01
C GLU A 52 1.04 -1.01 -10.74
N LEU A 53 1.76 -1.69 -9.85
CA LEU A 53 3.21 -1.51 -9.69
C LEU A 53 3.96 -2.57 -10.49
N SER A 54 4.84 -2.13 -11.39
CA SER A 54 5.72 -3.02 -12.14
C SER A 54 7.08 -3.11 -11.46
N GLY A 55 7.52 -4.33 -11.14
CA GLY A 55 8.84 -4.60 -10.57
C GLY A 55 9.01 -4.24 -9.10
N ALA A 56 7.91 -4.06 -8.34
CA ALA A 56 7.97 -3.77 -6.91
C ALA A 56 8.61 -4.94 -6.12
N THR A 57 9.24 -4.61 -4.99
CA THR A 57 9.66 -5.65 -4.04
C THR A 57 8.46 -6.09 -3.22
N GLU A 58 8.27 -7.40 -3.11
CA GLU A 58 7.16 -8.00 -2.38
C GLU A 58 7.56 -8.33 -0.94
N PHE A 59 6.77 -7.84 0.01
CA PHE A 59 6.89 -8.17 1.43
C PHE A 59 5.61 -8.87 1.88
N PRO A 60 5.57 -10.21 1.91
CA PRO A 60 4.48 -10.94 2.53
C PRO A 60 4.40 -10.58 4.02
N VAL A 61 3.19 -10.29 4.50
CA VAL A 61 2.97 -9.87 5.88
C VAL A 61 1.77 -10.59 6.49
N ALA A 62 1.82 -10.76 7.81
CA ALA A 62 0.75 -11.27 8.64
C ALA A 62 0.67 -10.50 9.96
N LYS A 63 -0.33 -10.83 10.78
CA LYS A 63 -0.52 -10.26 12.12
C LYS A 63 0.79 -10.23 12.94
N GLY A 64 1.12 -9.05 13.44
CA GLY A 64 2.32 -8.80 14.24
C GLY A 64 3.49 -8.20 13.45
N ASP A 65 3.49 -8.30 12.12
CA ASP A 65 4.54 -7.71 11.29
C ASP A 65 4.44 -6.18 11.25
N ILE A 66 5.60 -5.56 11.06
CA ILE A 66 5.75 -4.12 10.90
C ILE A 66 6.52 -3.86 9.60
N VAL A 67 5.96 -3.03 8.74
CA VAL A 67 6.60 -2.62 7.48
C VAL A 67 6.68 -1.10 7.41
N GLN A 68 7.85 -0.60 7.04
CA GLN A 68 8.10 0.82 6.83
C GLN A 68 8.27 1.09 5.34
N VAL A 69 7.55 2.10 4.85
CA VAL A 69 7.66 2.61 3.49
C VAL A 69 8.24 4.02 3.53
N PRO A 70 9.40 4.25 2.89
CA PRO A 70 9.99 5.57 2.77
C PRO A 70 9.14 6.53 1.96
N ALA A 71 9.26 7.83 2.26
CA ALA A 71 8.78 8.88 1.36
C ALA A 71 9.36 8.69 -0.05
N ARG A 72 8.62 9.16 -1.05
CA ARG A 72 8.96 9.08 -2.49
C ARG A 72 9.12 7.65 -3.02
N SER A 73 8.56 6.68 -2.30
CA SER A 73 8.47 5.28 -2.76
C SER A 73 7.03 4.95 -3.11
N TRP A 74 6.82 4.48 -4.34
CA TRP A 74 5.55 3.85 -4.71
C TRP A 74 5.28 2.65 -3.80
N HIS A 75 4.05 2.47 -3.37
CA HIS A 75 3.68 1.30 -2.58
C HIS A 75 2.19 0.96 -2.69
N GLN A 76 1.87 -0.27 -2.34
CA GLN A 76 0.51 -0.80 -2.39
C GLN A 76 0.38 -1.97 -1.40
N VAL A 77 -0.76 -2.06 -0.71
CA VAL A 77 -1.12 -3.26 0.06
C VAL A 77 -2.06 -4.10 -0.79
N THR A 78 -1.65 -5.31 -1.14
CA THR A 78 -2.48 -6.28 -1.86
C THR A 78 -2.92 -7.39 -0.92
N VAL A 79 -4.12 -7.91 -1.16
CA VAL A 79 -4.67 -9.07 -0.45
C VAL A 79 -5.21 -10.06 -1.47
N PRO A 80 -5.10 -11.38 -1.23
CA PRO A 80 -5.74 -12.37 -2.07
C PRO A 80 -7.27 -12.17 -2.16
N ASP A 81 -7.88 -12.71 -3.21
CA ASP A 81 -9.33 -12.68 -3.37
C ASP A 81 -10.05 -13.26 -2.15
N ALA A 82 -11.14 -12.58 -1.75
CA ALA A 82 -11.93 -12.88 -0.54
C ALA A 82 -11.17 -12.81 0.80
N ALA A 83 -9.90 -12.38 0.80
CA ALA A 83 -9.14 -12.10 2.02
C ALA A 83 -9.25 -10.62 2.42
N SER A 84 -8.81 -10.32 3.65
CA SER A 84 -8.69 -8.95 4.13
C SER A 84 -7.51 -8.81 5.08
N ILE A 85 -7.04 -7.58 5.23
CA ILE A 85 -5.99 -7.20 6.17
C ILE A 85 -6.41 -5.96 6.93
N THR A 86 -6.14 -5.93 8.23
CA THR A 86 -6.36 -4.76 9.08
C THR A 86 -5.04 -4.35 9.70
N TYR A 87 -4.70 -3.07 9.61
CA TYR A 87 -3.44 -2.54 10.13
C TYR A 87 -3.61 -1.14 10.73
N ALA A 88 -2.75 -0.80 11.68
CA ALA A 88 -2.56 0.59 12.08
C ALA A 88 -1.57 1.25 11.11
N LEU A 89 -1.98 2.38 10.55
CA LEU A 89 -1.14 3.24 9.72
C LEU A 89 -0.65 4.43 10.56
N ILE A 90 0.66 4.52 10.70
CA ILE A 90 1.34 5.62 11.39
C ILE A 90 2.10 6.42 10.33
N ASN A 91 1.80 7.71 10.27
CA ASN A 91 2.45 8.65 9.36
C ASN A 91 3.60 9.32 10.10
N VAL A 92 4.80 9.28 9.53
CA VAL A 92 5.97 10.01 10.02
C VAL A 92 6.35 11.02 8.95
N PHE A 93 6.33 12.31 9.30
CA PHE A 93 6.64 13.38 8.36
C PHE A 93 8.12 13.73 8.42
N GLU A 94 8.70 13.98 7.25
CA GLU A 94 10.02 14.63 7.14
C GLU A 94 9.90 16.11 7.54
N ASP A 95 10.97 16.66 8.11
CA ASP A 95 11.08 18.06 8.51
C ASP A 95 11.26 19.01 7.31
#